data_AF-A0AA40DQL6-F1
#
_entry.id   AF-A0AA40DQL6-F1
#
_cell.length_a   1.000
_cell.length_b   1.000
_cell.length_c   1.000
_cell.angle_alpha   90.00
_cell.angle_beta   90.00
_cell.angle_gamma   90.00
#
_symmetry.space_group_name_H-M   'P 1'
#
loop_
_entity.id
_entity.type
_entity.pdbx_description
1 polymer ?
#
loop_
_entity_poly.entity_id
_entity_poly.type
_entity_poly.pdbx_seq_one_letter_code
_entity_poly.pdbx_strand_id
1 'polypeptide(L)'
;MVSIRGVFTSAVALLAVPALAAVTPAELVKNLHLLTQQSKALQGPAQSINLVNTPLILIGQGPYPIVIAGLNNMTQTATADISTMQGSAPVTASPDAVAIAGAFRNFVQTHVGLLKILTGKAGLLDRIPIGEPVVQTLEANQNVLDAGGLSPVDSIQSAADRNQIAADRKSLESAFQAAISAYRGIAGPTKRHVRDLSA
;
A
#
# COMPACT_ATOMS: atom_id res chain seq x y z
N MET A 1 32.57 46.31 -10.46
CA MET A 1 32.01 45.01 -10.06
C MET A 1 31.01 45.23 -8.95
N VAL A 2 29.70 45.20 -9.25
CA VAL A 2 28.63 45.04 -8.25
C VAL A 2 27.59 44.14 -8.92
N SER A 3 27.47 42.92 -8.42
CA SER A 3 26.50 41.93 -8.88
C SER A 3 25.29 42.02 -7.96
N ILE A 4 24.16 42.51 -8.48
CA ILE A 4 22.87 42.44 -7.81
C ILE A 4 22.28 41.07 -8.16
N ARG A 5 22.34 40.17 -7.18
CA ARG A 5 21.71 38.84 -7.26
C ARG A 5 20.19 39.03 -7.26
N GLY A 6 19.56 38.66 -8.37
CA GLY A 6 18.11 38.62 -8.52
C GLY A 6 17.49 37.67 -7.49
N VAL A 7 16.57 38.19 -6.71
CA VAL A 7 15.67 37.43 -5.85
C VAL A 7 14.61 36.81 -6.76
N PHE A 8 14.69 35.51 -7.02
CA PHE A 8 13.58 34.75 -7.59
C PHE A 8 12.60 34.41 -6.46
N THR A 9 11.72 35.36 -6.14
CA THR A 9 10.46 35.08 -5.45
C THR A 9 9.54 34.37 -6.41
N SER A 10 9.55 33.03 -6.36
CA SER A 10 8.53 32.21 -7.01
C SER A 10 7.21 32.40 -6.25
N ALA A 11 6.36 33.29 -6.75
CA ALA A 11 4.96 33.31 -6.38
C ALA A 11 4.36 31.95 -6.79
N VAL A 12 4.03 31.11 -5.81
CA VAL A 12 3.13 29.97 -6.02
C VAL A 12 1.80 30.57 -6.43
N ALA A 13 1.55 30.59 -7.74
CA ALA A 13 0.22 30.84 -8.25
C ALA A 13 -0.70 29.79 -7.63
N LEU A 14 -1.59 30.23 -6.74
CA LEU A 14 -2.81 29.51 -6.36
C LEU A 14 -3.62 29.36 -7.66
N LEU A 15 -3.27 28.35 -8.45
CA LEU A 15 -4.11 27.86 -9.51
C LEU A 15 -5.45 27.53 -8.85
N ALA A 16 -6.51 28.15 -9.35
CA ALA A 16 -7.88 27.78 -9.01
C ALA A 16 -7.97 26.26 -9.18
N VAL A 17 -7.93 25.55 -8.05
CA VAL A 17 -8.17 24.11 -8.02
C VAL A 17 -9.57 23.97 -8.62
N PRO A 18 -9.75 23.29 -9.76
CA PRO A 18 -11.09 23.00 -10.22
C PRO A 18 -11.81 22.38 -9.03
N ALA A 19 -12.99 22.89 -8.67
CA ALA A 19 -13.76 22.34 -7.58
C ALA A 19 -14.03 20.86 -7.93
N LEU A 20 -13.18 19.97 -7.41
CA LEU A 20 -13.34 18.54 -7.56
C LEU A 20 -14.64 18.24 -6.86
N ALA A 21 -15.56 17.59 -7.58
CA ALA A 21 -16.80 17.15 -6.98
C ALA A 21 -16.43 16.29 -5.75
N ALA A 22 -16.88 16.71 -4.58
CA ALA A 22 -16.64 16.00 -3.34
C ALA A 22 -17.09 14.54 -3.49
N VAL A 23 -16.25 13.60 -3.06
CA VAL A 23 -16.59 12.18 -3.08
C VAL A 23 -17.62 11.92 -1.99
N THR A 24 -18.70 11.25 -2.37
CA THR A 24 -19.76 10.90 -1.42
C THR A 24 -19.32 9.75 -0.51
N PRO A 25 -19.89 9.61 0.71
CA PRO A 25 -19.61 8.45 1.57
C PRO A 25 -19.85 7.11 0.88
N ALA A 26 -20.89 7.03 0.03
CA ALA A 26 -21.21 5.83 -0.74
C ALA A 26 -20.12 5.48 -1.76
N GLU A 27 -19.56 6.49 -2.44
CA GLU A 27 -18.47 6.28 -3.39
C GLU A 27 -17.17 5.86 -2.67
N LEU A 28 -16.89 6.40 -1.47
CA LEU A 28 -15.76 5.93 -0.65
C LEU A 28 -15.90 4.45 -0.28
N VAL A 29 -17.10 4.01 0.15
CA VAL A 29 -17.37 2.59 0.43
C VAL A 29 -17.13 1.73 -0.81
N LYS A 30 -17.58 2.17 -1.98
CA LYS A 30 -17.38 1.47 -3.26
C LYS A 30 -15.90 1.36 -3.62
N ASN A 31 -15.13 2.42 -3.45
CA ASN A 31 -13.69 2.43 -3.71
C ASN A 31 -12.94 1.47 -2.77
N LEU A 32 -13.29 1.45 -1.48
CA LEU A 32 -12.76 0.48 -0.53
C LEU A 32 -13.11 -0.97 -0.91
N HIS A 33 -14.32 -1.21 -1.40
CA HIS A 33 -14.71 -2.52 -1.94
C HIS A 33 -13.93 -2.89 -3.21
N LEU A 34 -13.59 -1.93 -4.07
CA LEU A 34 -12.76 -2.18 -5.24
C LEU A 34 -11.35 -2.60 -4.83
N LEU A 35 -10.72 -1.87 -3.91
CA LEU A 35 -9.41 -2.21 -3.35
C LEU A 35 -9.42 -3.59 -2.65
N THR A 36 -10.53 -3.93 -1.99
CA THR A 36 -10.75 -5.26 -1.39
C THR A 36 -10.76 -6.35 -2.47
N GLN A 37 -11.50 -6.14 -3.56
CA GLN A 37 -11.58 -7.10 -4.66
C GLN A 37 -10.22 -7.28 -5.35
N GLN A 38 -9.50 -6.20 -5.61
CA GLN A 38 -8.14 -6.25 -6.16
C GLN A 38 -7.20 -7.04 -5.23
N SER A 39 -7.25 -6.78 -3.93
CA SER A 39 -6.46 -7.53 -2.93
C SER A 39 -6.77 -9.03 -2.96
N LYS A 40 -8.07 -9.38 -2.99
CA LYS A 40 -8.52 -10.78 -3.04
C LYS A 40 -8.09 -11.48 -4.33
N ALA A 41 -8.17 -10.80 -5.47
CA ALA A 41 -7.77 -11.34 -6.77
C ALA A 41 -6.27 -11.71 -6.82
N LEU A 42 -5.43 -11.01 -6.04
CA LEU A 42 -3.99 -11.29 -5.98
C LEU A 42 -3.63 -12.45 -5.04
N GLN A 43 -4.52 -12.89 -4.16
CA GLN A 43 -4.23 -13.99 -3.22
C GLN A 43 -3.95 -15.31 -3.95
N GLY A 44 -4.70 -15.64 -5.00
CA GLY A 44 -4.47 -16.86 -5.80
C GLY A 44 -3.09 -16.88 -6.47
N PRO A 45 -2.73 -15.86 -7.28
CA PRO A 45 -1.40 -15.70 -7.83
C PRO A 45 -0.29 -15.74 -6.75
N ALA A 46 -0.45 -15.02 -5.64
CA ALA A 46 0.53 -15.01 -4.56
C ALA A 46 0.70 -16.40 -3.91
N GLN A 47 -0.38 -17.15 -3.71
CA GLN A 47 -0.32 -18.52 -3.19
C GLN A 47 0.39 -19.48 -4.14
N SER A 48 0.26 -19.26 -5.45
CA SER A 48 0.88 -20.10 -6.49
C SER A 48 2.41 -19.96 -6.57
N ILE A 49 3.00 -18.95 -5.93
CA ILE A 49 4.45 -18.77 -5.85
C ILE A 49 5.08 -20.01 -5.19
N ASN A 50 6.04 -20.63 -5.86
CA ASN A 50 6.76 -21.82 -5.41
C ASN A 50 8.18 -21.85 -5.98
N LEU A 51 9.03 -22.77 -5.50
CA LEU A 51 10.44 -22.85 -5.90
C LEU A 51 10.65 -23.05 -7.42
N VAL A 52 9.70 -23.67 -8.12
CA VAL A 52 9.81 -23.94 -9.55
C VAL A 52 9.56 -22.67 -10.37
N ASN A 53 8.55 -21.88 -10.02
CA ASN A 53 8.20 -20.66 -10.75
C ASN A 53 8.89 -19.39 -10.23
N THR A 54 9.50 -19.44 -9.06
CA THR A 54 10.19 -18.28 -8.45
C THR A 54 11.29 -17.71 -9.36
N PRO A 55 12.17 -18.51 -9.99
CA PRO A 55 13.19 -17.98 -10.91
C PRO A 55 12.60 -17.27 -12.15
N LEU A 56 11.35 -17.53 -12.51
CA LEU A 56 10.74 -16.99 -13.73
C LEU A 56 10.53 -15.47 -13.68
N ILE A 57 10.53 -14.87 -12.50
CA ILE A 57 10.47 -13.41 -12.34
C ILE A 57 11.63 -12.70 -13.06
N LEU A 58 12.81 -13.35 -13.19
CA LEU A 58 13.98 -12.80 -13.90
C LEU A 58 13.71 -12.52 -15.38
N ILE A 59 12.76 -13.24 -15.97
CA ILE A 59 12.34 -13.10 -17.37
C ILE A 59 10.92 -12.56 -17.48
N GLY A 60 10.38 -11.98 -16.40
CA GLY A 60 9.04 -11.41 -16.38
C GLY A 60 7.91 -12.45 -16.50
N GLN A 61 8.16 -13.70 -16.13
CA GLN A 61 7.17 -14.79 -16.17
C GLN A 61 6.79 -15.26 -14.76
N GLY A 62 5.71 -16.05 -14.70
CA GLY A 62 5.22 -16.64 -13.45
C GLY A 62 4.35 -15.70 -12.61
N PRO A 63 4.12 -16.05 -11.34
CA PRO A 63 3.14 -15.34 -10.50
C PRO A 63 3.62 -14.00 -9.95
N TYR A 64 4.94 -13.79 -9.77
CA TYR A 64 5.48 -12.55 -9.23
C TYR A 64 5.15 -11.31 -10.10
N PRO A 65 5.33 -11.33 -11.43
CA PRO A 65 4.90 -10.23 -12.30
C PRO A 65 3.42 -9.88 -12.15
N ILE A 66 2.54 -10.88 -11.99
CA ILE A 66 1.10 -10.66 -11.79
C ILE A 66 0.85 -9.95 -10.46
N VAL A 67 1.51 -10.39 -9.38
CA VAL A 67 1.42 -9.75 -8.06
C VAL A 67 1.92 -8.31 -8.11
N ILE A 68 3.09 -8.08 -8.70
CA ILE A 68 3.70 -6.74 -8.82
C ILE A 68 2.78 -5.80 -9.61
N ALA A 69 2.30 -6.24 -10.77
CA ALA A 69 1.37 -5.47 -11.60
C ALA A 69 0.06 -5.16 -10.86
N GLY A 70 -0.47 -6.13 -10.11
CA GLY A 70 -1.68 -5.95 -9.31
C GLY A 70 -1.51 -4.95 -8.17
N LEU A 71 -0.41 -5.03 -7.42
CA LEU A 71 -0.10 -4.06 -6.36
C LEU A 71 0.10 -2.65 -6.95
N ASN A 72 0.74 -2.52 -8.11
CA ASN A 72 0.86 -1.24 -8.82
C ASN A 72 -0.50 -0.68 -9.25
N ASN A 73 -1.42 -1.54 -9.72
CA ASN A 73 -2.78 -1.13 -10.06
C ASN A 73 -3.55 -0.63 -8.82
N MET A 74 -3.41 -1.33 -7.68
CA MET A 74 -3.97 -0.87 -6.42
C MET A 74 -3.41 0.49 -6.00
N THR A 75 -2.09 0.70 -6.12
CA THR A 75 -1.44 1.99 -5.87
C THR A 75 -2.04 3.09 -6.73
N GLN A 76 -2.29 2.82 -8.03
CA GLN A 76 -2.92 3.79 -8.93
C GLN A 76 -4.39 4.07 -8.57
N THR A 77 -5.15 3.03 -8.22
CA THR A 77 -6.55 3.15 -7.81
C THR A 77 -6.64 4.02 -6.55
N ALA A 78 -5.87 3.69 -5.51
CA ALA A 78 -5.82 4.48 -4.28
C ALA A 78 -5.35 5.92 -4.55
N THR A 79 -4.35 6.13 -5.42
CA THR A 79 -3.89 7.50 -5.76
C THR A 79 -4.97 8.32 -6.47
N ALA A 80 -5.72 7.71 -7.38
CA ALA A 80 -6.83 8.34 -8.07
C ALA A 80 -7.94 8.70 -7.08
N ASP A 81 -8.28 7.78 -6.18
CA ASP A 81 -9.27 8.01 -5.12
C ASP A 81 -8.85 9.20 -4.25
N ILE A 82 -7.62 9.22 -3.70
CA ILE A 82 -7.09 10.35 -2.92
C ILE A 82 -7.28 11.67 -3.66
N SER A 83 -6.89 11.70 -4.94
CA SER A 83 -6.89 12.92 -5.74
C SER A 83 -8.31 13.46 -5.92
N THR A 84 -9.28 12.59 -6.18
CA THR A 84 -10.70 12.98 -6.30
C THR A 84 -11.32 13.42 -4.97
N MET A 85 -10.76 12.98 -3.85
CA MET A 85 -11.34 13.21 -2.53
C MET A 85 -10.89 14.50 -1.84
N GLN A 86 -9.85 15.17 -2.36
CA GLN A 86 -9.39 16.45 -1.81
C GLN A 86 -10.51 17.50 -1.84
N GLY A 87 -10.90 18.01 -0.67
CA GLY A 87 -11.98 18.99 -0.52
C GLY A 87 -13.35 18.42 -0.17
N SER A 88 -13.47 17.11 0.07
CA SER A 88 -14.72 16.50 0.54
C SER A 88 -15.08 16.93 1.97
N ALA A 89 -16.36 17.14 2.24
CA ALA A 89 -16.84 17.51 3.57
C ALA A 89 -16.66 16.34 4.57
N PRO A 90 -16.48 16.62 5.88
CA PRO A 90 -16.37 15.57 6.88
C PRO A 90 -17.61 14.67 6.93
N VAL A 91 -17.39 13.37 7.19
CA VAL A 91 -18.47 12.41 7.38
C VAL A 91 -19.07 12.58 8.77
N THR A 92 -20.21 13.28 8.84
CA THR A 92 -20.92 13.57 10.10
C THR A 92 -22.09 12.62 10.38
N ALA A 93 -22.64 11.97 9.34
CA ALA A 93 -23.76 11.04 9.48
C ALA A 93 -23.28 9.69 10.04
N SER A 94 -23.89 9.25 11.15
CA SER A 94 -23.52 7.99 11.81
C SER A 94 -23.64 6.74 10.91
N PRO A 95 -24.69 6.57 10.08
CA PRO A 95 -24.78 5.40 9.19
C PRO A 95 -23.64 5.34 8.16
N ASP A 96 -23.27 6.49 7.60
CA ASP A 96 -22.19 6.60 6.62
C ASP A 96 -20.83 6.29 7.23
N ALA A 97 -20.57 6.82 8.44
CA ALA A 97 -19.36 6.53 9.20
C ALA A 97 -19.19 5.03 9.47
N VAL A 98 -20.27 4.35 9.89
CA VAL A 98 -20.26 2.90 10.13
C VAL A 98 -20.01 2.11 8.84
N ALA A 99 -20.64 2.51 7.73
CA ALA A 99 -20.46 1.86 6.44
C ALA A 99 -19.01 1.99 5.95
N ILE A 100 -18.42 3.18 6.04
CA ILE A 100 -17.03 3.43 5.66
C ILE A 100 -16.07 2.65 6.56
N ALA A 101 -16.26 2.69 7.89
CA ALA A 101 -15.42 1.95 8.83
C ALA A 101 -15.48 0.43 8.56
N GLY A 102 -16.66 -0.11 8.27
CA GLY A 102 -16.84 -1.52 7.90
C GLY A 102 -16.14 -1.89 6.59
N ALA A 103 -16.30 -1.07 5.55
CA ALA A 103 -15.64 -1.28 4.26
C ALA A 103 -14.11 -1.19 4.39
N PHE A 104 -13.61 -0.24 5.17
CA PHE A 104 -12.19 -0.06 5.43
C PHE A 104 -11.60 -1.28 6.15
N ARG A 105 -12.28 -1.75 7.19
CA ARG A 105 -11.88 -2.96 7.91
C ARG A 105 -11.81 -4.19 7.01
N ASN A 106 -12.80 -4.38 6.12
CA ASN A 106 -12.81 -5.51 5.19
C ASN A 106 -11.62 -5.45 4.20
N PHE A 107 -11.35 -4.25 3.68
CA PHE A 107 -10.15 -4.00 2.87
C PHE A 107 -8.88 -4.38 3.63
N VAL A 108 -8.69 -3.82 4.84
CA VAL A 108 -7.49 -4.08 5.66
C VAL A 108 -7.32 -5.56 5.94
N GLN A 109 -8.36 -6.27 6.37
CA GLN A 109 -8.27 -7.69 6.66
C GLN A 109 -7.87 -8.51 5.43
N THR A 110 -8.47 -8.20 4.27
CA THR A 110 -8.16 -8.88 3.01
C THR A 110 -6.73 -8.59 2.55
N HIS A 111 -6.29 -7.33 2.65
CA HIS A 111 -4.96 -6.92 2.23
C HIS A 111 -3.86 -7.44 3.16
N VAL A 112 -4.09 -7.42 4.48
CA VAL A 112 -3.21 -8.07 5.46
C VAL A 112 -3.09 -9.58 5.16
N GLY A 113 -4.17 -10.24 4.74
CA GLY A 113 -4.13 -11.62 4.27
C GLY A 113 -3.18 -11.82 3.07
N LEU A 114 -3.27 -10.94 2.07
CA LEU A 114 -2.36 -10.93 0.93
C LEU A 114 -0.89 -10.71 1.37
N LEU A 115 -0.63 -9.70 2.19
CA LEU A 115 0.71 -9.39 2.68
C LEU A 115 1.31 -10.55 3.48
N LYS A 116 0.52 -11.21 4.34
CA LYS A 116 0.96 -12.41 5.07
C LYS A 116 1.34 -13.56 4.14
N ILE A 117 0.61 -13.77 3.04
CA ILE A 117 0.99 -14.75 2.02
C ILE A 117 2.35 -14.38 1.43
N LEU A 118 2.53 -13.12 0.99
CA LEU A 118 3.79 -12.66 0.40
C LEU A 118 4.98 -12.77 1.37
N THR A 119 4.79 -12.39 2.64
CA THR A 119 5.80 -12.59 3.70
C THR A 119 6.23 -14.05 3.80
N GLY A 120 5.28 -14.99 3.79
CA GLY A 120 5.58 -16.42 3.82
C GLY A 120 6.29 -16.93 2.55
N LYS A 121 6.07 -16.29 1.40
CA LYS A 121 6.73 -16.62 0.14
C LYS A 121 8.12 -16.00 -0.01
N ALA A 122 8.44 -14.95 0.74
CA ALA A 122 9.74 -14.28 0.67
C ALA A 122 10.89 -15.29 0.88
N GLY A 123 10.79 -16.23 1.84
CA GLY A 123 11.83 -17.22 2.09
C GLY A 123 12.16 -18.16 0.92
N LEU A 124 11.35 -18.19 -0.14
CA LEU A 124 11.68 -18.89 -1.38
C LEU A 124 12.77 -18.18 -2.21
N LEU A 125 12.96 -16.87 -1.95
CA LEU A 125 13.93 -16.02 -2.64
C LEU A 125 15.30 -16.00 -1.97
N ASP A 126 15.52 -16.66 -0.83
CA ASP A 126 16.79 -16.71 -0.09
C ASP A 126 18.02 -17.13 -0.94
N ARG A 127 17.79 -17.66 -2.14
CA ARG A 127 18.81 -18.10 -3.10
C ARG A 127 18.93 -17.23 -4.36
N ILE A 128 18.09 -16.20 -4.51
CA ILE A 128 17.97 -15.42 -5.76
C ILE A 128 17.90 -13.91 -5.41
N PRO A 129 18.83 -13.07 -5.90
CA PRO A 129 18.92 -11.65 -5.55
C PRO A 129 17.89 -10.81 -6.34
N ILE A 130 16.60 -11.06 -6.09
CA ILE A 130 15.45 -10.50 -6.83
C ILE A 130 14.35 -9.98 -5.89
N GLY A 131 14.67 -9.78 -4.60
CA GLY A 131 13.73 -9.20 -3.65
C GLY A 131 13.37 -7.75 -3.98
N GLU A 132 14.29 -7.01 -4.60
CA GLU A 132 14.20 -5.56 -4.77
C GLU A 132 12.96 -5.07 -5.54
N PRO A 133 12.56 -5.64 -6.70
CA PRO A 133 11.35 -5.20 -7.39
C PRO A 133 10.08 -5.39 -6.55
N VAL A 134 10.05 -6.43 -5.71
CA VAL A 134 8.92 -6.67 -4.79
C VAL A 134 8.94 -5.66 -3.65
N VAL A 135 10.11 -5.38 -3.09
CA VAL A 135 10.30 -4.34 -2.05
C VAL A 135 9.81 -2.99 -2.54
N GLN A 136 10.27 -2.54 -3.71
CA GLN A 136 9.89 -1.24 -4.28
C GLN A 136 8.38 -1.13 -4.50
N THR A 137 7.75 -2.20 -4.95
CA THR A 137 6.31 -2.24 -5.17
C THR A 137 5.53 -2.20 -3.85
N LEU A 138 5.98 -2.94 -2.82
CA LEU A 138 5.38 -2.93 -1.49
C LEU A 138 5.55 -1.55 -0.83
N GLU A 139 6.71 -0.92 -0.96
CA GLU A 139 6.96 0.44 -0.47
C GLU A 139 6.07 1.46 -1.17
N ALA A 140 5.94 1.39 -2.50
CA ALA A 140 5.04 2.28 -3.24
C ALA A 140 3.59 2.12 -2.78
N ASN A 141 3.13 0.89 -2.56
CA ASN A 141 1.77 0.62 -2.09
C ASN A 141 1.55 1.10 -0.65
N GLN A 142 2.51 0.85 0.25
CA GLN A 142 2.48 1.36 1.61
C GLN A 142 2.45 2.90 1.62
N ASN A 143 3.34 3.55 0.86
CA ASN A 143 3.44 5.00 0.83
C ASN A 143 2.14 5.67 0.39
N VAL A 144 1.43 5.13 -0.60
CA VAL A 144 0.14 5.71 -1.02
C VAL A 144 -0.94 5.53 0.05
N LEU A 145 -0.95 4.40 0.76
CA LEU A 145 -1.90 4.15 1.84
C LEU A 145 -1.59 5.00 3.09
N ASP A 146 -0.31 5.27 3.36
CA ASP A 146 0.17 6.08 4.49
C ASP A 146 0.10 7.60 4.20
N ALA A 147 0.38 8.05 2.96
CA ALA A 147 0.45 9.46 2.58
C ALA A 147 -0.92 10.16 2.45
N GLY A 148 -2.01 9.51 2.86
CA GLY A 148 -3.35 10.08 2.80
C GLY A 148 -4.33 9.33 1.90
N GLY A 149 -3.97 8.11 1.44
CA GLY A 149 -4.83 7.09 0.82
C GLY A 149 -6.26 7.04 1.31
N LEU A 150 -6.40 7.28 2.61
CA LEU A 150 -7.60 7.05 3.38
C LEU A 150 -7.89 8.25 4.30
N SER A 151 -7.37 9.44 3.99
CA SER A 151 -7.65 10.67 4.77
C SER A 151 -9.15 10.97 4.96
N PRO A 152 -10.05 10.58 4.04
CA PRO A 152 -11.49 10.75 4.25
C PRO A 152 -12.05 9.83 5.33
N VAL A 153 -11.39 8.69 5.59
CA VAL A 153 -11.68 7.82 6.73
C VAL A 153 -11.32 8.53 8.05
N ASP A 154 -10.36 9.48 8.05
CA ASP A 154 -10.07 10.35 9.20
C ASP A 154 -11.13 11.43 9.43
N SER A 155 -11.93 11.74 8.41
CA SER A 155 -13.00 12.73 8.52
C SER A 155 -14.22 12.23 9.30
N ILE A 156 -14.23 10.93 9.65
CA ILE A 156 -15.25 10.32 10.51
C ILE A 156 -15.15 10.91 11.92
N GLN A 157 -16.23 11.53 12.40
CA GLN A 157 -16.22 12.17 13.72
C GLN A 157 -16.42 11.19 14.89
N SER A 158 -17.11 10.07 14.63
CA SER A 158 -17.37 9.01 15.62
C SER A 158 -16.08 8.49 16.25
N ALA A 159 -15.95 8.62 17.57
CA ALA A 159 -14.73 8.23 18.30
C ALA A 159 -14.49 6.71 18.26
N ALA A 160 -15.55 5.90 18.33
CA ALA A 160 -15.43 4.44 18.26
C ALA A 160 -14.89 4.00 16.89
N ASP A 161 -15.44 4.56 15.81
CA ASP A 161 -15.02 4.24 14.45
C ASP A 161 -13.58 4.71 14.21
N ARG A 162 -13.21 5.92 14.65
CA ARG A 162 -11.83 6.42 14.57
C ARG A 162 -10.82 5.50 15.26
N ASN A 163 -11.13 5.00 16.45
CA ASN A 163 -10.25 4.09 17.18
C ASN A 163 -10.09 2.76 16.43
N GLN A 164 -11.17 2.23 15.86
CA GLN A 164 -11.12 1.02 15.04
C GLN A 164 -10.28 1.24 13.76
N ILE A 165 -10.49 2.35 13.07
CA ILE A 165 -9.72 2.75 11.88
C ILE A 165 -8.23 2.85 12.21
N ALA A 166 -7.87 3.47 13.33
CA ALA A 166 -6.48 3.58 13.76
C ALA A 166 -5.85 2.19 14.04
N ALA A 167 -6.60 1.29 14.66
CA ALA A 167 -6.15 -0.09 14.89
C ALA A 167 -5.97 -0.86 13.57
N ASP A 168 -6.89 -0.70 12.63
CA ASP A 168 -6.84 -1.34 11.31
C ASP A 168 -5.64 -0.83 10.50
N ARG A 169 -5.35 0.49 10.53
CA ARG A 169 -4.13 1.05 9.91
C ARG A 169 -2.86 0.49 10.50
N LYS A 170 -2.76 0.40 11.83
CA LYS A 170 -1.58 -0.17 12.49
C LYS A 170 -1.36 -1.64 12.11
N SER A 171 -2.44 -2.40 11.95
CA SER A 171 -2.39 -3.79 11.48
C SER A 171 -1.86 -3.87 10.05
N LEU A 172 -2.33 -2.98 9.17
CA LEU A 172 -1.89 -2.87 7.79
C LEU A 172 -0.41 -2.47 7.68
N GLU A 173 0.00 -1.42 8.39
CA GLU A 173 1.38 -0.94 8.45
C GLU A 173 2.33 -2.06 8.92
N SER A 174 1.97 -2.75 10.00
CA SER A 174 2.75 -3.87 10.52
C SER A 174 2.89 -5.00 9.49
N ALA A 175 1.84 -5.29 8.73
CA ALA A 175 1.89 -6.31 7.68
C ALA A 175 2.79 -5.90 6.51
N PHE A 176 2.76 -4.63 6.10
CA PHE A 176 3.68 -4.10 5.08
C PHE A 176 5.13 -4.19 5.55
N GLN A 177 5.41 -3.68 6.76
CA GLN A 177 6.75 -3.74 7.34
C GLN A 177 7.28 -5.18 7.41
N ALA A 178 6.44 -6.15 7.78
CA ALA A 178 6.81 -7.55 7.80
C ALA A 178 7.14 -8.09 6.40
N ALA A 179 6.30 -7.82 5.40
CA ALA A 179 6.53 -8.25 4.02
C ALA A 179 7.80 -7.61 3.45
N ILE A 180 7.90 -6.28 3.53
CA ILE A 180 9.07 -5.52 3.07
C ILE A 180 10.35 -6.04 3.72
N SER A 181 10.35 -6.24 5.05
CA SER A 181 11.52 -6.76 5.76
C SER A 181 11.90 -8.16 5.31
N ALA A 182 10.91 -9.03 5.04
CA ALA A 182 11.16 -10.38 4.55
C ALA A 182 11.80 -10.36 3.14
N TYR A 183 11.35 -9.50 2.24
CA TYR A 183 11.95 -9.37 0.91
C TYR A 183 13.30 -8.60 0.93
N ARG A 184 13.48 -7.60 1.80
CA ARG A 184 14.76 -6.87 1.97
C ARG A 184 15.84 -7.73 2.63
N GLY A 185 15.48 -8.59 3.59
CA GLY A 185 16.43 -9.49 4.27
C GLY A 185 17.18 -10.42 3.30
N ILE A 186 16.66 -10.56 2.10
CA ILE A 186 17.19 -11.36 0.99
C ILE A 186 18.05 -10.51 0.04
N ALA A 187 17.84 -9.20 0.01
CA ALA A 187 18.62 -8.25 -0.78
C ALA A 187 19.96 -7.88 -0.11
N GLY A 188 20.14 -8.15 1.19
CA GLY A 188 21.40 -7.94 1.93
C GLY A 188 22.31 -9.18 1.96
N PRO A 189 23.63 -9.03 2.15
CA PRO A 189 24.53 -10.17 2.29
C PRO A 189 24.09 -11.01 3.49
N THR A 190 23.69 -12.24 3.22
CA THR A 190 23.24 -13.21 4.22
C THR A 190 24.39 -13.43 5.21
N LYS A 191 24.36 -12.79 6.38
CA LYS A 191 25.19 -13.21 7.52
C LYS A 191 24.65 -14.55 8.03
N ARG A 192 24.90 -15.62 7.28
CA ARG A 192 24.82 -16.98 7.84
C ARG A 192 25.82 -17.00 8.98
N HIS A 193 25.31 -17.21 10.19
CA HIS A 193 26.12 -17.49 11.36
C HIS A 193 27.10 -18.62 11.01
N VAL A 194 28.38 -18.29 10.97
CA VAL A 194 29.47 -19.26 11.00
C VAL A 194 29.51 -19.81 12.42
N ARG A 195 28.56 -20.69 12.75
CA ARG A 195 28.74 -21.71 13.79
C ARG A 195 29.07 -23.00 13.05
N ASP A 196 30.12 -23.67 13.49
CA ASP A 196 30.68 -24.93 12.94
C ASP A 196 31.88 -24.79 12.00
N LEU A 197 32.88 -24.00 12.39
CA LEU A 197 34.28 -24.28 12.03
C LEU A 197 35.19 -24.03 13.24
N SER A 198 35.09 -24.91 14.23
CA SER A 198 36.17 -25.15 15.20
C SER A 198 36.14 -26.63 15.62
N ALA A 199 36.80 -27.44 14.81
CA ALA A 199 37.38 -28.73 15.18
C ALA A 199 38.77 -28.77 14.54
#